data_AF-A0A3M2D724-F1
#
_entry.id   AF-A0A3M2D724-F1
#
_cell.length_a   1.000
_cell.length_b   1.000
_cell.length_c   1.000
_cell.angle_alpha   90.00
_cell.angle_beta   90.00
_cell.angle_gamma   90.00
#
_symmetry.space_group_name_H-M   'P 1'
#
loop_
_entity.id
_entity.type
_entity.pdbx_description
1 polymer ?
#
loop_
_entity_poly.entity_id
_entity_poly.type
_entity_poly.pdbx_seq_one_letter_code
_entity_poly.pdbx_strand_id
1 'polypeptide(L)'
;MLLCSVAERCVVTNKTVEVVYALPEKATVITLNIDDATTVGEAISQSGILEKHPEIDLSRQAVGIFSQIVPLDTVPSDGDRIEIYRPLIADPKEMRRRRAAQMAARKVAQKKG
;
A
#
# COMPACT_ATOMS: atom_id res chain seq x y z
N MET A 1 -31.53 37.37 4.12
CA MET A 1 -30.39 37.25 5.05
C MET A 1 -29.50 36.15 4.51
N LEU A 2 -28.32 36.56 4.00
CA LEU A 2 -27.17 35.77 3.48
C LEU A 2 -27.50 34.69 2.41
N LEU A 3 -27.31 34.95 1.11
CA LEU A 3 -26.02 34.98 0.39
C LEU A 3 -25.05 33.86 0.81
N CYS A 4 -25.05 32.78 0.03
CA CYS A 4 -23.89 31.96 -0.25
C CYS A 4 -23.99 31.55 -1.73
N SER A 5 -23.93 32.49 -2.66
CA SER A 5 -22.71 33.04 -3.25
C SER A 5 -21.80 31.98 -3.85
N VAL A 6 -22.07 31.67 -5.13
CA VAL A 6 -21.08 31.49 -6.21
C VAL A 6 -20.07 30.34 -6.10
N ALA A 7 -20.35 29.33 -6.93
CA ALA A 7 -19.43 28.63 -7.83
C ALA A 7 -18.20 27.92 -7.26
N GLU A 8 -18.17 26.62 -7.51
CA GLU A 8 -17.06 26.04 -8.24
C GLU A 8 -17.66 25.20 -9.36
N ARG A 9 -17.47 25.66 -10.61
CA ARG A 9 -17.43 24.73 -11.74
C ARG A 9 -16.26 23.82 -11.44
N CYS A 10 -16.51 22.70 -10.77
CA CYS A 10 -15.59 21.59 -10.79
C CYS A 10 -15.57 21.17 -12.26
N VAL A 11 -14.60 21.68 -13.01
CA VAL A 11 -14.20 21.03 -14.24
C VAL A 11 -13.71 19.68 -13.74
N VAL A 12 -14.58 18.67 -13.80
CA VAL A 12 -14.22 17.31 -13.42
C VAL A 12 -13.30 16.82 -14.53
N THR A 13 -12.03 17.14 -14.39
CA THR A 13 -10.96 16.56 -15.18
C THR A 13 -10.80 15.14 -14.64
N ASN A 14 -11.23 14.18 -15.45
CA ASN A 14 -11.06 12.77 -15.16
C ASN A 14 -9.62 12.40 -15.51
N LYS A 15 -8.85 11.95 -14.52
CA LYS A 15 -7.54 11.32 -14.71
C LYS A 15 -7.72 9.81 -14.79
N THR A 16 -6.94 9.17 -15.64
CA THR A 16 -6.85 7.71 -15.70
C THR A 16 -5.60 7.27 -14.96
N VAL A 17 -5.73 6.40 -13.97
CA VAL A 17 -4.58 5.84 -13.23
C VAL A 17 -4.63 4.31 -13.22
N GLU A 18 -3.47 3.70 -13.02
CA GLU A 18 -3.34 2.26 -12.85
C GLU A 18 -2.93 1.91 -11.42
N VAL A 19 -3.68 1.06 -10.74
CA VAL A 19 -3.30 0.50 -9.44
C VAL A 19 -2.79 -0.92 -9.64
N VAL A 20 -1.58 -1.19 -9.17
CA VAL A 20 -0.87 -2.45 -9.38
C VAL A 20 -0.44 -3.07 -8.06
N TYR A 21 -0.76 -4.35 -7.90
CA TYR A 21 -0.25 -5.20 -6.83
C TYR A 21 0.40 -6.45 -7.42
N ALA A 22 1.73 -6.56 -7.27
CA ALA A 22 2.51 -7.65 -7.86
C ALA A 22 2.81 -8.74 -6.82
N LEU A 23 2.13 -9.89 -6.92
CA LEU A 23 2.47 -11.12 -6.20
C LEU A 23 3.40 -12.00 -7.04
N PRO A 24 4.17 -12.93 -6.43
CA PRO A 24 5.08 -13.84 -7.15
C PRO A 24 4.39 -14.65 -8.25
N GLU A 25 3.14 -15.03 -8.02
CA GLU A 25 2.38 -15.91 -8.91
C GLU A 25 1.51 -15.13 -9.89
N LYS A 26 1.08 -13.92 -9.52
CA LYS A 26 0.15 -13.12 -10.32
C LYS A 26 0.26 -11.64 -9.98
N ALA A 27 0.24 -10.79 -11.00
CA ALA A 27 0.04 -9.36 -10.82
C ALA A 27 -1.43 -9.01 -11.02
N THR A 28 -1.98 -8.18 -10.13
CA THR A 28 -3.29 -7.55 -10.27
C THR A 28 -3.05 -6.11 -10.73
N VAL A 29 -3.63 -5.76 -11.88
CA VAL A 29 -3.60 -4.42 -12.46
C VAL A 29 -5.03 -3.96 -12.65
N ILE A 30 -5.37 -2.78 -12.12
CA ILE A 30 -6.70 -2.19 -12.22
C ILE A 30 -6.56 -0.76 -12.69
N THR A 31 -7.11 -0.46 -13.87
CA THR A 31 -7.21 0.90 -14.40
C THR A 31 -8.53 1.51 -13.95
N LEU A 32 -8.48 2.73 -13.42
CA LEU A 32 -9.67 3.47 -12.99
C LEU A 32 -9.56 4.95 -13.34
N ASN A 33 -10.71 5.58 -13.50
CA ASN A 33 -10.82 7.02 -13.65
C ASN A 33 -11.08 7.65 -12.29
N ILE A 34 -10.33 8.69 -11.96
CA ILE A 34 -10.41 9.41 -10.69
C ILE A 34 -10.57 10.91 -10.94
N ASP A 35 -11.11 11.61 -9.95
CA ASP A 35 -11.18 13.06 -9.96
C ASP A 35 -9.78 13.67 -9.74
N ASP A 36 -9.56 14.88 -10.24
CA ASP A 36 -8.28 15.58 -10.15
C ASP A 36 -7.70 15.72 -8.74
N ALA A 37 -8.56 15.84 -7.73
CA ALA A 37 -8.20 15.99 -6.33
C ALA A 37 -8.04 14.65 -5.59
N THR A 38 -8.29 13.53 -6.25
CA THR A 38 -8.21 12.20 -5.64
C THR A 38 -6.77 11.88 -5.25
N THR A 39 -6.58 11.43 -4.02
CA THR A 39 -5.28 11.00 -3.51
C THR A 39 -4.95 9.56 -3.89
N VAL A 40 -3.69 9.15 -3.76
CA VAL A 40 -3.25 7.77 -3.98
C VAL A 40 -4.02 6.80 -3.08
N GLY A 41 -4.21 7.13 -1.81
CA GLY A 41 -4.97 6.28 -0.87
C GLY A 41 -6.44 6.11 -1.27
N GLU A 42 -7.07 7.18 -1.73
CA GLU A 42 -8.44 7.15 -2.25
C GLU A 42 -8.52 6.37 -3.56
N ALA A 43 -7.59 6.57 -4.49
CA ALA A 43 -7.53 5.81 -5.74
C ALA A 43 -7.38 4.31 -5.50
N ILE A 44 -6.52 3.90 -4.55
CA ILE A 44 -6.39 2.50 -4.13
C ILE A 44 -7.71 1.97 -3.56
N SER A 45 -8.37 2.75 -2.70
CA SER A 45 -9.64 2.35 -2.10
C SER A 45 -10.75 2.20 -3.15
N GLN A 46 -10.86 3.16 -4.08
CA GLN A 46 -11.83 3.16 -5.19
C GLN A 46 -11.58 2.03 -6.20
N SER A 47 -10.32 1.59 -6.36
CA SER A 47 -9.98 0.50 -7.29
C SER A 47 -10.56 -0.86 -6.88
N GLY A 48 -11.01 -1.01 -5.63
CA GLY A 48 -11.47 -2.29 -5.07
C GLY A 48 -10.34 -3.33 -4.90
N ILE A 49 -9.07 -2.93 -5.06
CA ILE A 49 -7.94 -3.86 -4.91
C ILE A 49 -7.83 -4.41 -3.48
N LEU A 50 -8.21 -3.61 -2.48
CA LEU A 50 -8.22 -4.00 -1.07
C LEU A 50 -9.24 -5.11 -0.78
N GLU A 51 -10.35 -5.15 -1.53
CA GLU A 51 -11.34 -6.23 -1.42
C GLU A 51 -10.85 -7.52 -2.08
N LYS A 52 -10.10 -7.40 -3.18
CA LYS A 52 -9.50 -8.55 -3.89
C LYS A 52 -8.31 -9.13 -3.11
N HIS A 53 -7.62 -8.29 -2.35
CA HIS A 53 -6.40 -8.62 -1.61
C HIS A 53 -6.50 -8.11 -0.16
N PRO A 54 -7.24 -8.80 0.72
CA PRO A 54 -7.41 -8.42 2.12
C PRO A 54 -6.10 -8.47 2.93
N GLU A 55 -5.04 -9.06 2.38
CA GLU A 55 -3.68 -9.04 2.93
C GLU A 55 -2.96 -7.68 2.79
N ILE A 56 -3.50 -6.76 2.00
CA ILE A 56 -2.95 -5.41 1.83
C ILE A 56 -3.23 -4.59 3.08
N ASP A 57 -2.17 -4.05 3.69
CA ASP A 57 -2.25 -3.12 4.81
C ASP A 57 -1.45 -1.87 4.46
N LEU A 58 -2.17 -0.82 4.05
CA LEU A 58 -1.60 0.47 3.63
C LEU A 58 -0.91 1.22 4.78
N SER A 59 -1.14 0.83 6.04
CA SER A 59 -0.42 1.41 7.18
C SER A 59 1.00 0.86 7.34
N ARG A 60 1.27 -0.31 6.74
CA ARG A 60 2.55 -1.03 6.86
C ARG A 60 3.27 -1.19 5.54
N GLN A 61 2.55 -1.14 4.43
CA GLN A 61 3.10 -1.27 3.08
C GLN A 61 3.49 0.10 2.54
N ALA A 62 4.62 0.14 1.83
CA ALA A 62 4.99 1.30 1.05
C ALA A 62 4.18 1.31 -0.25
N VAL A 63 3.80 2.50 -0.69
CA VAL A 63 3.18 2.72 -2.00
C VAL A 63 4.11 3.61 -2.81
N GLY A 64 4.18 3.37 -4.12
CA GLY A 64 4.96 4.19 -5.02
C GLY A 64 4.26 4.56 -6.30
N ILE A 65 4.75 5.59 -6.97
CA ILE A 65 4.40 5.95 -8.36
C ILE A 65 5.68 5.87 -9.17
N PHE A 66 5.69 5.13 -10.28
CA PHE A 66 6.87 4.94 -11.15
C PHE A 66 8.18 4.64 -10.38
N SER A 67 8.15 3.64 -9.49
CA SER A 67 9.30 3.26 -8.64
C SER A 67 9.76 4.32 -7.62
N GLN A 68 9.00 5.39 -7.39
CA GLN A 68 9.24 6.35 -6.32
C GLN A 68 8.24 6.16 -5.18
N ILE A 69 8.73 5.99 -3.95
CA ILE A 69 7.86 5.87 -2.77
C ILE A 69 7.18 7.21 -2.51
N VAL A 70 5.85 7.22 -2.42
CA VAL A 70 5.04 8.41 -2.19
C VAL A 70 4.10 8.22 -0.98
N PRO A 71 3.77 9.28 -0.24
CA PRO A 71 2.75 9.20 0.79
C PRO A 71 1.35 8.99 0.18
N LEU A 72 0.44 8.39 0.93
CA LEU A 72 -0.94 8.10 0.49
C LEU A 72 -1.73 9.37 0.14
N ASP A 73 -1.38 10.51 0.73
CA ASP A 73 -2.02 11.81 0.51
C ASP A 73 -1.53 12.50 -0.79
N THR A 74 -0.65 11.85 -1.55
CA THR A 74 -0.17 12.38 -2.83
C THR A 74 -1.28 12.33 -3.87
N VAL A 75 -1.39 13.37 -4.69
CA VAL A 75 -2.30 13.40 -5.84
C VAL A 75 -1.55 12.88 -7.08
N PRO A 76 -1.96 11.75 -7.68
CA PRO A 76 -1.34 11.24 -8.90
C PRO A 76 -1.71 12.09 -10.12
N SER A 77 -0.86 12.00 -11.14
CA SER A 77 -1.06 12.57 -12.47
C SER A 77 -1.82 11.62 -13.39
N ASP A 78 -2.34 12.14 -14.49
CA ASP A 78 -2.96 11.31 -15.53
C ASP A 78 -1.94 10.33 -16.14
N GLY A 79 -2.32 9.07 -16.24
CA GLY A 79 -1.46 7.96 -16.68
C GLY A 79 -0.52 7.39 -15.62
N ASP A 80 -0.57 7.88 -14.38
CA ASP A 80 0.30 7.36 -13.32
C ASP A 80 -0.03 5.92 -12.95
N ARG A 81 1.03 5.15 -12.67
CA ARG A 81 0.94 3.81 -12.12
C ARG A 81 1.30 3.80 -10.65
N ILE A 82 0.31 3.53 -9.82
CA ILE A 82 0.38 3.35 -8.38
C ILE A 82 0.73 1.89 -8.08
N GLU A 83 1.89 1.66 -7.47
CA GLU A 83 2.43 0.35 -7.13
C GLU A 83 2.34 0.12 -5.61
N ILE A 84 1.68 -0.97 -5.19
CA ILE A 84 1.60 -1.37 -3.78
C ILE A 84 2.72 -2.38 -3.50
N TYR A 85 3.69 -2.00 -2.67
CA TYR A 85 4.83 -2.87 -2.34
C TYR A 85 4.49 -3.87 -1.25
N ARG A 86 5.13 -5.04 -1.33
CA ARG A 86 5.03 -6.06 -0.30
C ARG A 86 5.75 -5.62 0.98
N PRO A 87 5.20 -5.93 2.16
CA PRO A 87 5.90 -5.68 3.41
C PRO A 87 7.14 -6.57 3.43
N LEU A 88 8.30 -5.98 3.72
CA LEU A 88 9.51 -6.76 3.96
C LEU A 88 9.27 -7.58 5.21
N ILE A 89 9.19 -8.92 5.06
CA ILE A 89 9.14 -9.85 6.19
C ILE A 89 10.51 -9.82 6.85
N ALA A 90 10.72 -8.84 7.70
CA ALA A 90 11.75 -8.87 8.70
C ALA A 90 11.15 -8.20 9.92
N ASP A 91 10.37 -8.95 10.72
CA ASP A 91 10.28 -8.62 12.15
C ASP A 91 11.62 -9.05 12.77
N PRO A 92 12.55 -8.13 13.03
CA PRO A 92 13.88 -8.47 13.53
C PRO A 92 13.80 -9.01 14.98
N LYS A 93 12.68 -8.75 15.66
CA LYS A 93 12.41 -9.15 17.05
C LYS A 93 12.01 -10.62 17.12
N GLU A 94 11.20 -11.09 16.17
CA GLU A 94 10.80 -12.49 16.03
C GLU A 94 12.01 -13.39 15.71
N MET A 95 12.86 -12.98 14.77
CA MET A 95 14.09 -13.70 14.40
C MET A 95 15.08 -13.77 15.57
N ARG A 96 15.24 -12.68 16.34
CA ARG A 96 16.09 -12.65 17.53
C ARG A 96 15.55 -13.56 18.64
N ARG A 97 14.23 -13.58 18.88
CA ARG A 97 13.59 -14.49 19.85
C ARG A 97 13.81 -15.96 19.48
N ARG A 98 13.59 -16.34 18.21
CA ARG A 98 13.78 -17.73 17.75
C ARG A 98 15.23 -18.19 17.89
N ARG A 99 16.22 -17.34 17.56
CA ARG A 99 17.65 -17.67 17.75
C ARG A 99 18.03 -17.82 19.22
N ALA A 100 17.55 -16.92 20.10
CA ALA A 100 17.81 -17.02 21.54
C ALA A 100 17.21 -18.31 22.14
N ALA A 101 16.00 -18.70 21.74
CA ALA A 101 15.34 -19.93 22.19
C ALA A 101 16.09 -21.19 21.73
N GLN A 102 16.56 -21.24 20.47
CA GLN A 102 17.34 -22.38 19.95
C GLN A 102 18.69 -22.53 20.68
N MET A 103 19.36 -21.42 20.98
CA MET A 103 20.62 -21.44 21.74
C MET A 103 20.42 -21.91 23.19
N ALA A 104 19.31 -21.54 23.83
CA ALA A 104 18.96 -22.01 25.17
C ALA A 104 18.65 -23.51 25.21
N ALA A 105 17.86 -24.02 24.26
CA ALA A 105 17.54 -25.45 24.16
C ALA A 105 18.78 -26.33 23.96
N ARG A 106 19.74 -25.88 23.15
CA ARG A 106 20.99 -26.62 22.89
C ARG A 106 21.88 -26.73 24.13
N LYS A 107 21.90 -25.70 24.99
CA LYS A 107 22.62 -25.71 26.27
C LYS A 107 22.01 -26.67 27.30
N VAL A 108 20.69 -26.85 27.29
CA VAL A 108 20.00 -27.75 28.22
C VAL A 108 20.22 -29.22 27.84
N ALA A 109 20.22 -29.55 26.54
CA ALA A 109 20.47 -30.91 26.05
C ALA A 109 21.90 -31.39 26.36
N GLN A 110 22.90 -30.50 26.30
CA GLN A 110 24.30 -30.85 26.49
C GLN A 110 24.71 -31.02 27.97
N LYS A 111 23.83 -30.72 28.92
CA LYS A 111 24.09 -30.82 30.37
C LYS A 111 23.48 -32.06 31.03
N LYS A 112 22.80 -32.92 30.26
CA LYS A 112 22.12 -34.16 30.71
C LYS A 112 22.79 -35.46 30.23
N GLY A 113 23.99 -35.37 29.65
CA GLY A 113 24.83 -36.52 29.29
C GLY A 113 26.03 -36.61 30.21
#